data_AF-A0A8C0P236-F1
#
_entry.id   AF-A0A8C0P236-F1
#
_cell.length_a   1.000
_cell.length_b   1.000
_cell.length_c   1.000
_cell.angle_alpha   90.00
_cell.angle_beta   90.00
_cell.angle_gamma   90.00
#
_symmetry.space_group_name_H-M   'P 1'
#
loop_
_entity.id
_entity.type
_entity.pdbx_description
1 polymer ?
#
loop_
_entity_poly.entity_id
_entity_poly.type
_entity_poly.pdbx_seq_one_letter_code
_entity_poly.pdbx_strand_id
1 'polypeptide(L)'
;MMLAALLMALSYLGFHALWQAQAVPILPLGLAPDTFDDAYVGCTEEMEEKAGPLLKEEMARHALLRESWEAARGAWEHKRQGLTLPPGFKAQHGIAIMVYTNSSNTLYWELNQAVRTGGGSRESYMRHFPFKALHFYLTRALQLLQGSGGCSRGPGEVVFRGVGTLHFEPKRLGDSVRLGQFASSSLDEAVARRFGEKRRRCVSVPRGHPDSTSKKDFSLLSWKTLLLAPGGFQLSGAGP
;
A
#
# COMPACT_ATOMS: atom_id res chain seq x y z
N MET A 1 -20.77 55.56 5.08
CA MET A 1 -19.79 54.96 5.99
C MET A 1 -20.06 53.48 6.28
N MET A 2 -21.29 53.06 6.62
CA MET A 2 -21.60 51.64 6.91
C MET A 2 -21.43 50.66 5.74
N LEU A 3 -21.81 51.06 4.51
CA LEU A 3 -21.77 50.15 3.34
C LEU A 3 -20.32 49.78 2.96
N ALA A 4 -19.38 50.72 3.08
CA ALA A 4 -17.97 50.48 2.82
C ALA A 4 -17.34 49.53 3.87
N ALA A 5 -17.71 49.69 5.14
CA ALA A 5 -17.26 48.79 6.21
C ALA A 5 -17.80 47.36 6.03
N LEU A 6 -19.05 47.21 5.56
CA LEU A 6 -19.67 45.91 5.29
C LEU A 6 -19.01 45.20 4.10
N LEU A 7 -18.71 45.93 3.02
CA LEU A 7 -18.02 45.37 1.85
C LEU A 7 -16.57 44.97 2.17
N MET A 8 -15.89 45.73 3.03
CA MET A 8 -14.56 45.37 3.54
C MET A 8 -14.62 44.13 4.45
N ALA A 9 -15.62 44.01 5.32
CA ALA A 9 -15.78 42.83 6.16
C ALA A 9 -16.11 41.57 5.35
N LEU A 10 -16.98 41.69 4.33
CA LEU A 10 -17.33 40.59 3.42
C LEU A 10 -16.17 40.19 2.50
N SER A 11 -15.35 41.15 2.05
CA SER A 11 -14.14 40.83 1.28
C SER A 11 -13.09 40.14 2.14
N TYR A 12 -12.92 40.53 3.42
CA TYR A 12 -12.06 39.84 4.38
C TYR A 12 -12.56 38.42 4.69
N LEU A 13 -13.87 38.22 4.90
CA LEU A 13 -14.44 36.88 5.11
C LEU A 13 -14.32 36.01 3.84
N GLY A 14 -14.55 36.60 2.66
CA GLY A 14 -14.40 35.94 1.37
C GLY A 14 -12.95 35.51 1.10
N PHE A 15 -11.97 36.36 1.38
CA PHE A 15 -10.54 36.02 1.24
C PHE A 15 -10.06 34.99 2.27
N HIS A 16 -10.54 35.03 3.51
CA HIS A 16 -10.21 34.02 4.51
C HIS A 16 -10.84 32.64 4.22
N ALA A 17 -12.02 32.60 3.60
CA ALA A 17 -12.66 31.35 3.18
C ALA A 17 -12.01 30.74 1.92
N LEU A 18 -11.34 31.53 1.08
CA LEU A 18 -10.77 31.11 -0.21
C LEU A 18 -9.29 30.68 -0.18
N TRP A 19 -8.60 30.71 0.98
CA TRP A 19 -7.20 30.30 1.05
C TRP A 19 -6.82 29.54 2.32
N GLN A 20 -7.51 28.43 2.60
CA GLN A 20 -6.96 27.42 3.50
C GLN A 20 -6.07 26.48 2.67
N ALA A 21 -4.88 26.95 2.27
CA ALA A 21 -3.83 26.08 1.78
C ALA A 21 -3.35 25.21 2.96
N GLN A 22 -3.98 24.06 3.19
CA GLN A 22 -3.51 23.11 4.19
C GLN A 22 -2.08 22.67 3.82
N ALA A 23 -1.13 23.05 4.68
CA ALA A 23 0.25 22.58 4.61
C ALA A 23 0.25 21.05 4.67
N VAL A 24 1.06 20.42 3.80
CA VAL A 24 1.24 18.97 3.86
C VAL A 24 2.04 18.66 5.12
N PRO A 25 1.56 17.80 6.02
CA PRO A 25 2.33 17.45 7.21
C PRO A 25 3.62 16.72 6.83
N ILE A 26 4.71 17.10 7.50
CA ILE A 26 6.02 16.45 7.37
C ILE A 26 6.02 15.20 8.24
N LEU A 27 6.38 14.06 7.65
CA LEU A 27 6.60 12.81 8.37
C LEU A 27 8.10 12.50 8.38
N PRO A 28 8.76 12.53 9.55
CA PRO A 28 10.16 12.15 9.65
C PRO A 28 10.30 10.65 9.37
N LEU A 29 11.16 10.30 8.43
CA LEU A 29 11.48 8.92 8.12
C LEU A 29 12.37 8.32 9.22
N GLY A 30 12.16 7.04 9.51
CA GLY A 30 12.89 6.31 10.52
C GLY A 30 12.70 4.81 10.40
N LEU A 31 12.98 4.07 11.48
CA LEU A 31 12.92 2.61 11.50
C LEU A 31 11.52 2.04 11.81
N ALA A 32 10.53 2.90 12.04
CA ALA A 32 9.13 2.53 12.31
C ALA A 32 8.97 1.44 13.40
N PRO A 33 9.45 1.65 14.63
CA PRO A 33 9.62 0.60 15.64
C PRO A 33 8.34 -0.18 15.99
N ASP A 34 7.17 0.47 15.91
CA ASP A 34 5.88 -0.12 16.27
C ASP A 34 5.24 -0.95 15.14
N THR A 35 5.97 -1.22 14.05
CA THR A 35 5.44 -1.99 12.92
C THR A 35 5.33 -3.47 13.27
N PHE A 36 4.21 -4.10 12.92
CA PHE A 36 4.12 -5.55 12.83
C PHE A 36 4.68 -6.03 11.49
N ASP A 37 5.89 -6.57 11.50
CA ASP A 37 6.62 -6.97 10.28
C ASP A 37 7.10 -8.42 10.31
N ASP A 38 6.30 -9.31 10.91
CA ASP A 38 6.61 -10.73 11.02
C ASP A 38 6.90 -11.35 9.64
N ALA A 39 8.09 -11.94 9.51
CA ALA A 39 8.53 -12.66 8.32
C ALA A 39 8.14 -14.15 8.36
N TYR A 40 7.54 -14.62 9.46
CA TYR A 40 7.07 -15.99 9.68
C TYR A 40 8.16 -17.06 9.54
N VAL A 41 9.40 -16.68 9.82
CA VAL A 41 10.56 -17.57 9.76
C VAL A 41 10.47 -18.58 10.90
N GLY A 42 10.50 -19.87 10.55
CA GLY A 42 10.40 -20.97 11.52
C GLY A 42 8.96 -21.34 11.95
N CYS A 43 7.94 -20.59 11.54
CA CYS A 43 6.53 -20.88 11.86
C CYS A 43 5.61 -20.88 10.62
N THR A 44 6.17 -20.88 9.41
CA THR A 44 5.38 -20.81 8.16
C THR A 44 4.38 -21.96 8.05
N GLU A 45 4.79 -23.20 8.30
CA GLU A 45 3.92 -24.38 8.18
C GLU A 45 2.75 -24.33 9.17
N GLU A 46 3.03 -23.97 10.42
CA GLU A 46 2.01 -23.77 11.45
C GLU A 46 1.02 -22.66 11.07
N MET A 47 1.52 -21.55 10.50
CA MET A 47 0.67 -20.48 10.03
C MET A 47 -0.16 -20.85 8.80
N GLU A 48 0.35 -21.70 7.90
CA GLU A 48 -0.43 -22.24 6.78
C GLU A 48 -1.65 -23.04 7.26
N GLU A 49 -1.52 -23.79 8.35
CA GLU A 49 -2.62 -24.54 8.97
C GLU A 49 -3.62 -23.61 9.68
N LYS A 50 -3.12 -22.61 10.42
CA LYS A 50 -3.95 -21.72 11.24
C LYS A 50 -4.60 -20.57 10.47
N ALA A 51 -4.01 -20.13 9.35
CA ALA A 51 -4.47 -18.94 8.64
C ALA A 51 -5.88 -19.09 8.05
N GLY A 52 -6.28 -20.30 7.64
CA GLY A 52 -7.62 -20.54 7.10
C GLY A 52 -8.74 -20.24 8.10
N PRO A 53 -8.75 -20.88 9.29
CA PRO A 53 -9.68 -20.55 10.37
C PRO A 53 -9.60 -19.08 10.81
N LEU A 54 -8.40 -18.54 10.99
CA LEU A 54 -8.20 -17.14 11.39
C LEU A 54 -8.84 -16.17 10.38
N LEU A 55 -8.64 -16.39 9.07
CA LEU A 55 -9.22 -15.54 8.04
C LEU A 55 -10.76 -15.58 8.07
N LYS A 56 -11.35 -16.74 8.34
CA LYS A 56 -12.82 -16.85 8.50
C LYS A 56 -13.31 -16.01 9.67
N GLU A 57 -12.61 -16.03 10.80
CA GLU A 57 -12.94 -15.19 11.95
C GLU A 57 -12.78 -13.70 11.65
N GLU A 58 -11.70 -13.32 10.97
CA GLU A 58 -11.43 -11.94 10.57
C GLU A 58 -12.54 -11.43 9.65
N MET A 59 -12.92 -12.20 8.63
CA MET A 59 -14.03 -11.85 7.72
C MET A 59 -15.38 -11.80 8.44
N ALA A 60 -15.61 -12.64 9.45
CA ALA A 60 -16.85 -12.60 10.23
C ALA A 60 -16.99 -11.31 11.05
N ARG A 61 -15.86 -10.73 11.49
CA ARG A 61 -15.80 -9.51 12.31
C ARG A 61 -15.55 -8.23 11.50
N HIS A 62 -15.20 -8.36 10.22
CA HIS A 62 -14.77 -7.23 9.39
C HIS A 62 -15.43 -7.26 8.00
N ALA A 63 -16.55 -6.55 7.85
CA ALA A 63 -17.37 -6.58 6.63
C ALA A 63 -16.58 -6.20 5.37
N LEU A 64 -15.77 -5.14 5.42
CA LEU A 64 -14.97 -4.70 4.27
C LEU A 64 -13.93 -5.76 3.83
N LEU A 65 -13.36 -6.51 4.79
CA LEU A 65 -12.43 -7.60 4.49
C LEU A 65 -13.16 -8.72 3.78
N ARG A 66 -14.31 -9.15 4.31
CA ARG A 66 -15.15 -10.18 3.72
C ARG A 66 -15.54 -9.85 2.28
N GLU A 67 -16.06 -8.64 2.05
CA GLU A 67 -16.48 -8.19 0.72
C GLU A 67 -15.30 -8.13 -0.26
N SER A 68 -14.18 -7.56 0.17
CA SER A 68 -12.97 -7.48 -0.65
C SER A 68 -12.42 -8.86 -0.99
N TRP A 69 -12.40 -9.77 -0.02
CA TRP A 69 -11.89 -11.12 -0.18
C TRP A 69 -12.74 -11.94 -1.14
N GLU A 70 -14.07 -11.90 -1.00
CA GLU A 70 -14.97 -12.65 -1.89
C GLU A 70 -14.96 -12.09 -3.33
N ALA A 71 -14.91 -10.77 -3.49
CA ALA A 71 -14.72 -10.16 -4.81
C ALA A 71 -13.39 -10.58 -5.45
N ALA A 72 -12.29 -10.55 -4.67
CA ALA A 72 -10.98 -10.98 -5.14
C ALA A 72 -10.92 -12.48 -5.46
N ARG A 73 -11.62 -13.33 -4.68
CA ARG A 73 -11.76 -14.77 -4.96
C ARG A 73 -12.41 -15.01 -6.32
N GLY A 74 -13.53 -14.33 -6.61
CA GLY A 74 -14.19 -14.44 -7.91
C GLY A 74 -13.29 -14.01 -9.06
N ALA A 75 -12.59 -12.89 -8.91
CA ALA A 75 -11.67 -12.39 -9.93
C ALA A 75 -10.40 -13.27 -10.10
N TRP A 76 -9.92 -13.91 -9.02
CA TRP A 76 -8.77 -14.80 -9.03
C TRP A 76 -8.99 -16.03 -9.93
N GLU A 77 -10.18 -16.64 -9.91
CA GLU A 77 -10.45 -17.84 -10.72
C GLU A 77 -10.30 -17.59 -12.22
N HIS A 78 -10.65 -16.39 -12.67
CA HIS A 78 -10.40 -15.97 -14.05
C HIS A 78 -8.94 -15.63 -14.28
N LYS A 79 -8.33 -14.86 -13.37
CA LYS A 79 -6.97 -14.33 -13.55
C LYS A 79 -5.89 -15.41 -13.47
N ARG A 80 -6.12 -16.49 -12.70
CA ARG A 80 -5.13 -17.56 -12.52
C ARG A 80 -4.93 -18.41 -13.78
N GLN A 81 -5.88 -18.36 -14.72
CA GLN A 81 -5.78 -19.09 -15.98
C GLN A 81 -4.62 -18.54 -16.79
N GLY A 82 -3.65 -19.40 -17.13
CA GLY A 82 -2.47 -19.02 -17.90
C GLY A 82 -1.31 -18.44 -17.08
N LEU A 83 -1.43 -18.39 -15.74
CA LEU A 83 -0.30 -18.04 -14.87
C LEU A 83 0.51 -19.29 -14.50
N THR A 84 1.83 -19.16 -14.53
CA THR A 84 2.76 -20.10 -13.91
C THR A 84 3.11 -19.53 -12.55
N LEU A 85 2.76 -20.27 -11.50
CA LEU A 85 2.95 -19.85 -10.12
C LEU A 85 4.09 -20.67 -9.51
N PRO A 86 4.89 -20.08 -8.60
CA PRO A 86 5.99 -20.80 -7.97
C PRO A 86 5.47 -21.95 -7.09
N PRO A 87 6.32 -22.97 -6.82
CA PRO A 87 5.96 -24.07 -5.93
C PRO A 87 5.46 -23.57 -4.57
N GLY A 88 4.39 -24.18 -4.06
CA GLY A 88 3.76 -23.78 -2.78
C GLY A 88 2.86 -22.54 -2.86
N PHE A 89 2.73 -21.89 -4.02
CA PHE A 89 1.83 -20.75 -4.19
C PHE A 89 0.36 -21.20 -4.29
N LYS A 90 -0.39 -21.01 -3.21
CA LYS A 90 -1.82 -21.33 -3.09
C LYS A 90 -2.70 -20.15 -3.55
N ALA A 91 -3.98 -20.44 -3.80
CA ALA A 91 -4.97 -19.43 -4.23
C ALA A 91 -5.08 -18.24 -3.24
N GLN A 92 -5.00 -18.51 -1.95
CA GLN A 92 -5.09 -17.51 -0.87
C GLN A 92 -4.00 -16.44 -1.00
N HIS A 93 -2.80 -16.81 -1.44
CA HIS A 93 -1.70 -15.86 -1.70
C HIS A 93 -2.05 -14.88 -2.82
N GLY A 94 -2.59 -15.42 -3.91
CA GLY A 94 -3.05 -14.64 -5.05
C GLY A 94 -4.20 -13.70 -4.70
N ILE A 95 -5.19 -14.22 -3.97
CA ILE A 95 -6.33 -13.45 -3.49
C ILE A 95 -5.86 -12.32 -2.56
N ALA A 96 -4.95 -12.58 -1.62
CA ALA A 96 -4.40 -11.54 -0.74
C ALA A 96 -3.73 -10.39 -1.51
N ILE A 97 -2.97 -10.70 -2.57
CA ILE A 97 -2.40 -9.67 -3.46
C ILE A 97 -3.51 -8.85 -4.14
N MET A 98 -4.54 -9.52 -4.66
CA MET A 98 -5.66 -8.84 -5.33
C MET A 98 -6.45 -7.97 -4.36
N VAL A 99 -6.65 -8.43 -3.13
CA VAL A 99 -7.26 -7.66 -2.04
C VAL A 99 -6.43 -6.40 -1.76
N TYR A 100 -5.12 -6.54 -1.58
CA TYR A 100 -4.25 -5.42 -1.27
C TYR A 100 -4.16 -4.38 -2.41
N THR A 101 -4.21 -4.84 -3.65
CA THR A 101 -4.06 -3.96 -4.83
C THR A 101 -5.38 -3.41 -5.37
N ASN A 102 -6.51 -3.76 -4.76
CA ASN A 102 -7.81 -3.24 -5.16
C ASN A 102 -7.99 -1.79 -4.68
N SER A 103 -7.81 -0.83 -5.60
CA SER A 103 -8.02 0.59 -5.33
C SER A 103 -9.50 1.02 -5.27
N SER A 104 -10.45 0.11 -5.51
CA SER A 104 -11.88 0.40 -5.46
C SER A 104 -12.42 0.52 -4.04
N ASN A 105 -11.62 0.15 -3.03
CA ASN A 105 -11.96 0.28 -1.63
C ASN A 105 -10.76 0.68 -0.77
N THR A 106 -10.96 0.82 0.54
CA THR A 106 -9.98 1.35 1.50
C THR A 106 -9.26 0.27 2.31
N LEU A 107 -9.45 -1.03 2.02
CA LEU A 107 -8.93 -2.09 2.89
C LEU A 107 -7.40 -2.12 2.94
N TYR A 108 -6.71 -1.85 1.83
CA TYR A 108 -5.25 -1.73 1.82
C TYR A 108 -4.75 -0.61 2.76
N TRP A 109 -5.53 0.46 2.90
CA TRP A 109 -5.22 1.56 3.80
C TRP A 109 -5.42 1.11 5.26
N GLU A 110 -6.52 0.43 5.58
CA GLU A 110 -6.78 -0.10 6.93
C GLU A 110 -5.72 -1.13 7.36
N LEU A 111 -5.35 -2.05 6.46
CA LEU A 111 -4.26 -3.00 6.70
C LEU A 111 -2.96 -2.25 7.01
N ASN A 112 -2.58 -1.28 6.17
CA ASN A 112 -1.34 -0.53 6.37
C ASN A 112 -1.35 0.29 7.68
N GLN A 113 -2.49 0.82 8.11
CA GLN A 113 -2.60 1.49 9.40
C GLN A 113 -2.43 0.52 10.58
N ALA A 114 -3.07 -0.64 10.51
CA ALA A 114 -2.92 -1.68 11.53
C ALA A 114 -1.48 -2.18 11.60
N VAL A 115 -0.83 -2.38 10.45
CA VAL A 115 0.57 -2.83 10.37
C VAL A 115 1.53 -1.82 11.01
N ARG A 116 1.36 -0.51 10.77
CA ARG A 116 2.23 0.54 11.34
C ARG A 116 2.28 0.55 12.88
N THR A 117 1.24 0.07 13.54
CA THR A 117 1.09 0.18 15.00
C THR A 117 0.97 -1.18 15.71
N GLY A 118 0.79 -2.26 14.94
CA GLY A 118 0.53 -3.60 15.47
C GLY A 118 1.72 -4.26 16.16
N GLY A 119 2.93 -3.73 16.01
CA GLY A 119 4.17 -4.24 16.60
C GLY A 119 4.55 -3.61 17.93
N GLY A 120 3.81 -2.61 18.43
CA GLY A 120 4.17 -1.89 19.66
C GLY A 120 4.22 -2.78 20.91
N SER A 121 3.38 -3.82 21.00
CA SER A 121 3.48 -4.86 22.04
C SER A 121 2.69 -6.12 21.68
N ARG A 122 3.07 -7.27 22.25
CA ARG A 122 2.32 -8.53 22.09
C ARG A 122 0.87 -8.41 22.54
N GLU A 123 0.63 -7.73 23.66
CA GLU A 123 -0.73 -7.54 24.17
C GLU A 123 -1.58 -6.70 23.22
N SER A 124 -1.03 -5.59 22.72
CA SER A 124 -1.72 -4.73 21.75
C SER A 124 -2.02 -5.48 20.46
N TYR A 125 -1.04 -6.23 19.94
CA TYR A 125 -1.21 -7.10 18.77
C TYR A 125 -2.37 -8.08 18.95
N MET A 126 -2.39 -8.80 20.07
CA MET A 126 -3.41 -9.82 20.32
C MET A 126 -4.81 -9.20 20.42
N ARG A 127 -4.94 -8.05 21.06
CA ARG A 127 -6.24 -7.37 21.27
C ARG A 127 -6.75 -6.61 20.05
N HIS A 128 -5.87 -5.92 19.32
CA HIS A 128 -6.29 -4.88 18.37
C HIS A 128 -5.92 -5.15 16.91
N PHE A 129 -4.97 -6.05 16.60
CA PHE A 129 -4.57 -6.30 15.21
C PHE A 129 -5.58 -7.22 14.48
N PRO A 130 -6.36 -6.71 13.50
CA PRO A 130 -7.51 -7.44 12.97
C PRO A 130 -7.21 -8.24 11.69
N PHE A 131 -5.97 -8.23 11.21
CA PHE A 131 -5.57 -8.77 9.91
C PHE A 131 -4.44 -9.79 10.00
N LYS A 132 -4.46 -10.69 10.99
CA LYS A 132 -3.40 -11.69 11.23
C LYS A 132 -3.22 -12.63 10.04
N ALA A 133 -4.32 -13.20 9.53
CA ALA A 133 -4.29 -14.11 8.40
C ALA A 133 -4.08 -13.38 7.06
N LEU A 134 -4.72 -12.22 6.87
CA LEU A 134 -4.48 -11.42 5.67
C LEU A 134 -3.01 -10.98 5.56
N HIS A 135 -2.41 -10.51 6.66
CA HIS A 135 -0.99 -10.17 6.71
C HIS A 135 -0.11 -11.38 6.37
N PHE A 136 -0.38 -12.54 6.98
CA PHE A 136 0.35 -13.77 6.69
C PHE A 136 0.29 -14.14 5.20
N TYR A 137 -0.91 -14.24 4.62
CA TYR A 137 -1.05 -14.62 3.22
C TYR A 137 -0.38 -13.62 2.28
N LEU A 138 -0.45 -12.32 2.58
CA LEU A 138 0.21 -11.30 1.77
C LEU A 138 1.73 -11.39 1.87
N THR A 139 2.28 -11.50 3.08
CA THR A 139 3.73 -11.68 3.30
C THR A 139 4.23 -12.94 2.61
N ARG A 140 3.53 -14.07 2.79
CA ARG A 140 3.91 -15.35 2.20
C ARG A 140 3.84 -15.33 0.68
N ALA A 141 2.83 -14.67 0.10
CA ALA A 141 2.72 -14.48 -1.33
C ALA A 141 3.96 -13.77 -1.91
N LEU A 142 4.39 -12.68 -1.26
CA LEU A 142 5.56 -11.92 -1.69
C LEU A 142 6.85 -12.73 -1.58
N GLN A 143 7.04 -13.47 -0.49
CA GLN A 143 8.19 -14.36 -0.31
C GLN A 143 8.26 -15.42 -1.42
N LEU A 144 7.14 -16.06 -1.75
CA LEU A 144 7.08 -17.10 -2.79
C LEU A 144 7.34 -16.52 -4.18
N LEU A 145 6.86 -15.31 -4.48
CA LEU A 145 7.11 -14.63 -5.75
C LEU A 145 8.55 -14.14 -5.90
N GLN A 146 9.21 -13.76 -4.80
CA GLN A 146 10.64 -13.43 -4.80
C GLN A 146 11.52 -14.68 -4.99
N GLY A 147 11.03 -15.87 -4.60
CA GLY A 147 11.76 -17.13 -4.71
C GLY A 147 12.94 -17.23 -3.74
N SER A 148 13.84 -18.19 -3.96
CA SER A 148 15.02 -18.44 -3.13
C SER A 148 16.18 -17.46 -3.36
N GLY A 149 16.04 -16.54 -4.33
CA GLY A 149 17.09 -15.57 -4.70
C GLY A 149 17.33 -14.47 -3.66
N GLY A 150 16.44 -14.33 -2.67
CA GLY A 150 16.49 -13.23 -1.70
C GLY A 150 16.43 -11.86 -2.37
N CYS A 151 16.84 -10.81 -1.65
CA CYS A 151 17.20 -9.55 -2.30
C CYS A 151 18.43 -9.81 -3.18
N SER A 152 18.26 -9.79 -4.49
CA SER A 152 19.36 -9.95 -5.46
C SER A 152 20.56 -9.09 -5.05
N ARG A 153 21.75 -9.69 -4.90
CA ARG A 153 23.01 -8.96 -4.64
C ARG A 153 23.48 -8.08 -5.80
N GLY A 154 22.71 -8.01 -6.88
CA GLY A 154 22.92 -7.09 -8.01
C GLY A 154 22.37 -5.68 -7.72
N PRO A 155 22.49 -4.74 -8.68
CA PRO A 155 21.81 -3.45 -8.58
C PRO A 155 20.32 -3.68 -8.36
N GLY A 156 19.77 -3.13 -7.27
CA GLY A 156 18.33 -3.22 -7.00
C GLY A 156 17.51 -2.54 -8.09
N GLU A 157 16.28 -2.99 -8.29
CA GLU A 157 15.36 -2.32 -9.21
C GLU A 157 14.96 -0.95 -8.65
N VAL A 158 15.09 0.10 -9.48
CA VAL A 158 14.62 1.43 -9.13
C VAL A 158 13.11 1.49 -9.32
N VAL A 159 12.39 1.83 -8.25
CA VAL A 159 10.94 1.99 -8.26
C VAL A 159 10.54 3.32 -7.64
N PHE A 160 9.38 3.82 -8.06
CA PHE A 160 8.83 5.11 -7.68
C PHE A 160 7.53 4.93 -6.90
N ARG A 161 7.33 5.76 -5.88
CA ARG A 161 6.11 5.80 -5.08
C ARG A 161 5.73 7.25 -4.81
N GLY A 162 4.54 7.65 -5.26
CA GLY A 162 3.98 8.97 -4.92
C GLY A 162 3.07 8.90 -3.71
N VAL A 163 3.14 9.93 -2.86
CA VAL A 163 2.25 10.13 -1.71
C VAL A 163 1.89 11.61 -1.62
N GLY A 164 0.64 11.96 -1.92
CA GLY A 164 0.22 13.37 -1.95
C GLY A 164 -0.25 13.96 -0.62
N THR A 165 -0.32 13.14 0.43
CA THR A 165 -0.82 13.53 1.77
C THR A 165 0.27 13.80 2.79
N LEU A 166 1.53 13.43 2.50
CA LEU A 166 2.65 13.51 3.42
C LEU A 166 3.89 13.99 2.67
N HIS A 167 4.69 14.82 3.33
CA HIS A 167 6.04 15.13 2.88
C HIS A 167 7.02 14.32 3.72
N PHE A 168 7.83 13.46 3.10
CA PHE A 168 8.77 12.62 3.84
C PHE A 168 10.12 13.30 3.93
N GLU A 169 10.65 13.41 5.15
CA GLU A 169 11.98 13.97 5.37
C GLU A 169 12.86 12.97 6.13
N PRO A 170 14.01 12.56 5.57
CA PRO A 170 14.99 11.80 6.33
C PRO A 170 15.63 12.70 7.39
N LYS A 171 15.91 12.15 8.57
CA LYS A 171 16.62 12.89 9.62
C LYS A 171 18.02 13.31 9.14
N ARG A 172 18.71 12.41 8.43
CA ARG A 172 19.97 12.67 7.70
C ARG A 172 20.02 11.83 6.43
N LEU A 173 20.70 12.35 5.41
CA LEU A 173 21.00 11.58 4.21
C LEU A 173 21.84 10.35 4.57
N GLY A 174 21.48 9.19 4.02
CA GLY A 174 22.12 7.91 4.31
C GLY A 174 21.57 7.16 5.54
N ASP A 175 20.63 7.74 6.29
CA ASP A 175 19.94 7.01 7.36
C ASP A 175 19.14 5.83 6.78
N SER A 176 19.13 4.71 7.50
CA SER A 176 18.28 3.56 7.17
C SER A 176 16.82 3.87 7.47
N VAL A 177 15.92 3.48 6.56
CA VAL A 177 14.50 3.76 6.66
C VAL A 177 13.69 2.48 6.51
N ARG A 178 12.63 2.36 7.31
CA ARG A 178 11.60 1.33 7.17
C ARG A 178 10.28 2.03 6.88
N LEU A 179 9.55 1.55 5.87
CA LEU A 179 8.24 2.12 5.53
C LEU A 179 7.20 1.80 6.61
N GLY A 180 7.41 0.71 7.35
CA GLY A 180 6.55 0.32 8.46
C GLY A 180 5.19 -0.22 8.04
N GLN A 181 5.09 -0.65 6.78
CA GLN A 181 3.86 -1.14 6.15
C GLN A 181 4.18 -1.76 4.79
N PHE A 182 3.22 -2.46 4.21
CA PHE A 182 3.29 -2.77 2.79
C PHE A 182 3.25 -1.50 1.96
N ALA A 183 3.98 -1.51 0.84
CA ALA A 183 4.06 -0.36 -0.03
C ALA A 183 3.93 -0.76 -1.50
N SER A 184 2.96 -0.14 -2.18
CA SER A 184 2.87 -0.18 -3.63
C SER A 184 3.84 0.83 -4.23
N SER A 185 4.58 0.42 -5.26
CA SER A 185 5.46 1.26 -6.05
C SER A 185 5.30 0.94 -7.55
N SER A 186 5.93 1.70 -8.43
CA SER A 186 5.87 1.55 -9.88
C SER A 186 7.25 1.68 -10.50
N LEU A 187 7.54 0.92 -11.55
CA LEU A 187 8.70 1.18 -12.40
C LEU A 187 8.52 2.45 -13.26
N ASP A 188 7.27 2.88 -13.43
CA ASP A 188 6.89 4.05 -14.23
C ASP A 188 6.69 5.26 -13.29
N GLU A 189 7.65 6.19 -13.31
CA GLU A 189 7.59 7.39 -12.47
C GLU A 189 6.31 8.21 -12.72
N ALA A 190 5.83 8.26 -13.97
CA ALA A 190 4.61 9.01 -14.30
C ALA A 190 3.36 8.36 -13.69
N VAL A 191 3.34 7.04 -13.51
CA VAL A 191 2.30 6.35 -12.74
C VAL A 191 2.40 6.73 -11.26
N ALA A 192 3.60 6.70 -10.69
CA ALA A 192 3.82 7.04 -9.28
C ALA A 192 3.43 8.49 -8.96
N ARG A 193 3.80 9.46 -9.82
CA ARG A 193 3.49 10.89 -9.64
C ARG A 193 1.99 11.17 -9.51
N ARG A 194 1.12 10.42 -10.18
CA ARG A 194 -0.35 10.55 -10.05
C ARG A 194 -0.86 10.31 -8.63
N PHE A 195 -0.11 9.58 -7.81
CA PHE A 195 -0.42 9.36 -6.39
C PHE A 195 0.24 10.41 -5.47
N GLY A 196 1.24 11.13 -5.96
CA GLY A 196 1.95 12.23 -5.27
C GLY A 196 1.35 13.61 -5.50
N GLU A 197 0.70 13.82 -6.65
CA GLU A 197 0.00 15.07 -6.93
C GLU A 197 -1.19 15.24 -5.98
N LYS A 198 -1.25 16.36 -5.24
CA LYS A 198 -2.48 16.76 -4.52
C LYS A 198 -3.62 16.74 -5.54
N ARG A 199 -4.65 15.92 -5.33
CA ARG A 199 -5.93 16.12 -6.01
C ARG A 199 -6.46 17.50 -5.62
N ARG A 200 -6.10 18.55 -6.35
CA ARG A 200 -7.01 19.68 -6.52
C ARG A 200 -8.17 19.09 -7.31
N ARG A 201 -9.30 18.88 -6.65
CA ARG A 201 -10.51 18.33 -7.28
C ARG A 201 -11.01 19.32 -8.33
N CYS A 202 -10.48 19.24 -9.54
CA CYS A 202 -11.09 19.74 -10.76
C CYS A 202 -11.02 18.60 -11.77
N VAL A 203 -12.14 17.90 -11.95
CA VAL A 203 -12.28 16.90 -13.00
C VAL A 203 -12.55 17.65 -14.30
N SER A 204 -11.58 17.65 -15.20
CA SER A 204 -11.81 17.85 -16.63
C SER A 204 -11.13 16.69 -17.36
N VAL A 205 -11.94 15.85 -17.98
CA VAL A 205 -11.49 14.70 -18.76
C VAL A 205 -11.41 15.09 -20.23
N PRO A 206 -10.26 14.94 -20.91
CA PRO A 206 -10.22 14.83 -22.35
C PRO A 206 -10.24 13.35 -22.79
N ARG A 207 -10.94 13.07 -23.90
CA ARG A 207 -11.09 11.75 -24.55
C ARG A 207 -9.82 11.34 -25.30
N GLY A 208 -9.59 10.02 -25.41
CA GLY A 208 -8.92 9.42 -26.58
C GLY A 208 -7.75 8.48 -26.28
N HIS A 209 -7.74 7.32 -26.95
CA HIS A 209 -6.92 6.08 -26.84
C HIS A 209 -6.07 5.93 -28.15
N PRO A 210 -5.33 4.84 -28.50
CA PRO A 210 -4.58 3.79 -27.76
C PRO A 210 -3.13 3.49 -28.31
N ASP A 211 -2.51 2.45 -27.71
CA ASP A 211 -1.60 1.42 -28.28
C ASP A 211 -0.06 1.53 -28.17
N SER A 212 0.55 0.48 -27.56
CA SER A 212 1.45 -0.47 -28.25
C SER A 212 1.88 -1.64 -27.33
N THR A 213 2.56 -2.61 -27.93
CA THR A 213 2.46 -4.07 -27.77
C THR A 213 3.64 -4.75 -27.07
N SER A 214 3.36 -5.94 -26.49
CA SER A 214 4.21 -7.16 -26.42
C SER A 214 5.47 -7.23 -25.54
N LYS A 215 5.41 -8.05 -24.47
CA LYS A 215 6.21 -9.30 -24.29
C LYS A 215 5.70 -10.12 -23.09
N LYS A 216 5.52 -11.44 -23.29
CA LYS A 216 5.05 -12.39 -22.26
C LYS A 216 6.02 -12.42 -21.08
N ASP A 217 5.56 -12.07 -19.88
CA ASP A 217 6.02 -12.59 -18.59
C ASP A 217 4.99 -12.27 -17.49
N PHE A 218 4.95 -13.13 -16.47
CA PHE A 218 3.92 -13.23 -15.44
C PHE A 218 3.68 -11.93 -14.69
N SER A 219 2.42 -11.51 -14.57
CA SER A 219 2.11 -10.47 -13.61
C SER A 219 0.67 -10.56 -13.09
N LEU A 220 0.56 -10.94 -11.82
CA LEU A 220 -0.64 -10.76 -11.00
C LEU A 220 -0.93 -9.30 -10.70
N LEU A 221 0.04 -8.43 -10.95
CA LEU A 221 -0.03 -6.99 -10.86
C LEU A 221 -0.07 -6.46 -12.30
N SER A 222 -0.72 -5.34 -12.57
CA SER A 222 -0.39 -4.63 -13.82
C SER A 222 1.11 -4.35 -13.76
N TRP A 223 1.86 -4.46 -14.86
CA TRP A 223 3.34 -4.32 -14.91
C TRP A 223 3.89 -3.01 -14.31
N LYS A 224 3.00 -2.11 -13.91
CA LYS A 224 3.21 -0.83 -13.28
C LYS A 224 3.09 -0.86 -11.74
N THR A 225 2.90 -2.02 -11.10
CA THR A 225 2.78 -2.08 -9.63
C THR A 225 3.66 -3.17 -9.05
N LEU A 226 4.65 -2.77 -8.26
CA LEU A 226 5.42 -3.66 -7.41
C LEU A 226 4.90 -3.53 -5.97
N LEU A 227 4.74 -4.66 -5.29
CA LEU A 227 4.33 -4.70 -3.89
C LEU A 227 5.53 -5.06 -3.00
N LEU A 228 5.84 -4.17 -2.07
CA LEU A 228 6.92 -4.32 -1.12
C LEU A 228 6.36 -4.77 0.24
N ALA A 229 7.04 -5.74 0.86
CA ALA A 229 6.78 -6.12 2.24
C ALA A 229 7.26 -5.02 3.21
N PRO A 230 6.81 -5.01 4.48
CA PRO A 230 7.13 -3.97 5.47
C PRO A 230 8.61 -3.81 5.90
N GLY A 231 9.57 -4.42 5.19
CA GLY A 231 11.00 -4.47 5.54
C GLY A 231 11.78 -3.17 5.33
N GLY A 232 13.09 -3.24 5.58
CA GLY A 232 14.02 -2.11 5.46
C GLY A 232 14.41 -1.81 4.01
N PHE A 233 14.53 -0.53 3.67
CA PHE A 233 14.96 -0.05 2.35
C PHE A 233 16.00 1.07 2.51
N GLN A 234 16.84 1.26 1.49
CA GLN A 234 17.64 2.47 1.35
C GLN A 234 16.93 3.43 0.41
N LEU A 235 16.79 4.70 0.82
CA LEU A 235 16.25 5.74 -0.04
C LEU A 235 17.38 6.37 -0.84
N SER A 236 17.34 6.21 -2.15
CA SER A 236 18.32 6.81 -3.07
C SER A 236 18.09 8.31 -3.30
N GLY A 237 16.96 8.85 -2.83
CA GLY A 237 16.63 10.27 -2.90
C GLY A 237 15.19 10.56 -2.42
N ALA A 238 14.95 11.80 -2.01
CA ALA A 238 13.61 12.35 -1.81
C ALA A 238 13.40 13.44 -2.87
N GLY A 239 12.42 13.26 -3.75
CA GLY A 239 12.05 14.28 -4.73
C GLY A 239 11.20 15.39 -4.09
N PRO A 240 11.11 16.57 -4.74
CA PRO A 240 10.27 17.68 -4.29
C PRO A 240 8.77 17.40 -4.36
#